data_AF-A0A0Q3URS5-F1
#
_entry.id   AF-A0A0Q3URS5-F1
#
_cell.length_a   1.000
_cell.length_b   1.000
_cell.length_c   1.000
_cell.angle_alpha   90.00
_cell.angle_beta   90.00
_cell.angle_gamma   90.00
#
_symmetry.space_group_name_H-M   'P 1'
#
loop_
_entity.id
_entity.type
_entity.pdbx_description
1 polymer ?
#
loop_
_entity_poly.entity_id
_entity_poly.type
_entity_poly.pdbx_seq_one_letter_code
_entity_poly.pdbx_strand_id
1 'polypeptide(L)'
;MGSRHFPARTVLFEKESNGVTYRVPALLYLPCVAKLLAFAEERLSADDAHANLLVLRRGSIYGSYVEWEDMRVLETATLQHHRSMNPCPLYDEFTGTLFLFFITVLGRTPEAYQIVTGQNVTRLCCITSTDQGLSWSKATDLTQQVIGGAIKEPATLWLEVASE
;
A
#
# COMPACT_ATOMS: atom_id res chain seq x y z
N MET A 1 -19.60 -27.06 26.60
CA MET A 1 -18.34 -26.63 25.96
C MET A 1 -18.70 -25.94 24.66
N GLY A 2 -18.57 -24.61 24.56
CA GLY A 2 -18.79 -23.92 23.29
C GLY A 2 -17.62 -24.21 22.35
N SER A 3 -17.88 -24.71 21.15
CA SER A 3 -16.85 -24.84 20.13
C SER A 3 -16.32 -23.44 19.81
N ARG A 4 -14.99 -23.27 19.88
CA ARG A 4 -14.35 -22.05 19.40
C ARG A 4 -14.49 -22.04 17.89
N HIS A 5 -15.49 -21.33 17.37
CA HIS A 5 -15.65 -21.12 15.94
C HIS A 5 -14.51 -20.20 15.49
N PHE A 6 -13.50 -20.76 14.84
CA PHE A 6 -12.48 -19.94 14.20
C PHE A 6 -13.09 -19.33 12.95
N PRO A 7 -12.93 -18.01 12.71
CA PRO A 7 -13.37 -17.41 11.46
C PRO A 7 -12.65 -18.11 10.29
N ALA A 8 -13.35 -18.23 9.17
CA ALA A 8 -12.76 -18.78 7.95
C ALA A 8 -11.47 -18.02 7.60
N ARG A 9 -10.42 -18.77 7.25
CA ARG A 9 -9.13 -18.21 6.83
C ARG A 9 -9.02 -18.36 5.32
N THR A 10 -8.77 -17.24 4.64
CA THR A 10 -8.57 -17.21 3.19
C THR A 10 -7.22 -16.57 2.91
N VAL A 11 -6.40 -17.22 2.08
CA VAL A 11 -5.15 -16.64 1.58
C VAL A 11 -5.50 -15.70 0.43
N LEU A 12 -5.14 -14.42 0.56
CA LEU A 12 -5.44 -13.40 -0.46
C LEU A 12 -4.27 -13.19 -1.42
N PHE A 13 -3.05 -13.30 -0.90
CA PHE A 13 -1.82 -13.13 -1.64
C PHE A 13 -0.90 -14.28 -1.28
N GLU A 14 -0.52 -15.07 -2.27
CA GLU A 14 0.30 -16.27 -2.11
C GLU A 14 1.58 -16.11 -2.90
N LYS A 15 2.69 -16.63 -2.35
CA LYS A 15 3.97 -16.66 -3.06
C LYS A 15 3.80 -17.47 -4.35
N GLU A 16 4.26 -16.90 -5.46
CA GLU A 16 4.22 -17.57 -6.75
C GLU A 16 5.43 -18.48 -6.96
N SER A 17 5.27 -19.47 -7.83
CA SER A 17 6.32 -20.44 -8.19
C SER A 17 7.54 -19.78 -8.86
N ASN A 18 7.35 -18.65 -9.54
CA ASN A 18 8.40 -17.84 -10.16
C ASN A 18 9.23 -17.03 -9.15
N GLY A 19 8.87 -17.06 -7.86
CA GLY A 19 9.55 -16.33 -6.80
C GLY A 19 8.94 -14.98 -6.41
N VAL A 20 7.89 -14.52 -7.10
CA VAL A 20 7.13 -13.32 -6.71
C VAL A 20 6.53 -13.53 -5.32
N THR A 21 6.67 -12.52 -4.47
CA THR A 21 6.15 -12.54 -3.10
C THR A 21 5.34 -11.29 -2.81
N TYR A 22 4.44 -11.39 -1.84
CA TYR A 22 3.59 -10.29 -1.41
C TYR A 22 3.88 -9.98 0.07
N ARG A 23 4.25 -8.74 0.37
CA ARG A 23 4.63 -8.30 1.72
C ARG A 23 4.00 -6.95 2.06
N VAL A 24 4.18 -6.51 3.30
CA VAL A 24 3.69 -5.23 3.84
C VAL A 24 2.18 -5.07 3.59
N PRO A 25 1.35 -5.90 4.25
CA PRO A 25 -0.08 -5.87 4.05
C PRO A 25 -0.68 -4.60 4.64
N ALA A 26 -1.68 -4.05 3.95
CA ALA A 26 -2.55 -3.02 4.51
C ALA A 26 -4.02 -3.35 4.22
N LEU A 27 -4.90 -3.07 5.18
CA LEU A 27 -6.31 -3.41 5.09
C LEU A 27 -7.15 -2.19 5.46
N LEU A 28 -8.15 -1.89 4.63
CA LEU A 28 -9.07 -0.78 4.85
C LEU A 28 -10.51 -1.26 4.72
N TYR A 29 -11.36 -0.91 5.69
CA TYR A 29 -12.78 -1.19 5.66
C TYR A 29 -13.57 0.06 5.21
N LEU A 30 -14.53 -0.16 4.30
CA LEU A 30 -15.44 0.86 3.78
C LEU A 30 -16.85 0.62 4.34
N PRO A 31 -17.25 1.29 5.43
CA PRO A 31 -18.51 1.02 6.10
C PRO A 31 -19.74 1.34 5.26
N CYS A 32 -19.67 2.36 4.40
CA CYS A 32 -20.80 2.81 3.56
C CYS A 32 -21.30 1.76 2.57
N VAL A 33 -20.44 0.79 2.20
CA VAL A 33 -20.74 -0.24 1.20
C VAL A 33 -20.36 -1.65 1.66
N ALA A 34 -20.00 -1.80 2.93
CA ALA A 34 -19.55 -3.06 3.53
C ALA A 34 -18.47 -3.77 2.68
N LYS A 35 -17.41 -3.05 2.33
CA LYS A 35 -16.28 -3.59 1.54
C LYS A 35 -14.96 -3.55 2.31
N LEU A 36 -14.08 -4.50 2.03
CA LEU A 36 -12.68 -4.49 2.42
C LEU A 36 -11.80 -4.22 1.21
N LEU A 37 -10.75 -3.44 1.39
CA LEU A 37 -9.67 -3.24 0.44
C LEU A 37 -8.39 -3.79 1.06
N ALA A 38 -7.86 -4.88 0.49
CA ALA A 38 -6.62 -5.49 0.93
C ALA A 38 -5.50 -5.14 -0.04
N PHE A 39 -4.47 -4.47 0.44
CA PHE A 39 -3.30 -4.04 -0.31
C PHE A 39 -2.07 -4.84 0.10
N ALA A 40 -1.13 -4.99 -0.83
CA ALA A 40 0.20 -5.54 -0.56
C ALA A 40 1.23 -4.95 -1.53
N GLU A 41 2.50 -5.02 -1.15
CA GLU A 41 3.61 -4.86 -2.07
C GLU A 41 3.83 -6.16 -2.84
N GLU A 42 3.80 -6.10 -4.16
CA GLU A 42 4.34 -7.13 -5.03
C GLU A 42 5.86 -6.96 -5.13
N ARG A 43 6.58 -8.06 -4.93
CA ARG A 43 8.04 -8.10 -5.01
C ARG A 43 8.50 -9.21 -5.92
N LEU A 44 9.45 -8.92 -6.80
CA LEU A 44 10.00 -9.91 -7.74
C LEU A 44 10.85 -10.99 -7.03
N SER A 45 11.26 -10.74 -5.79
CA SER A 45 11.81 -11.74 -4.87
C SER A 45 11.55 -11.31 -3.41
N ALA A 46 12.05 -12.08 -2.44
CA ALA A 46 11.91 -11.74 -1.03
C ALA A 46 12.66 -10.46 -0.59
N ASP A 47 13.61 -9.99 -1.41
CA ASP A 47 14.44 -8.80 -1.14
C ASP A 47 13.60 -7.51 -1.20
N ASP A 48 13.82 -6.60 -0.24
CA ASP A 48 13.15 -5.29 -0.17
C ASP A 48 13.48 -4.41 -1.39
N ALA A 49 14.71 -4.49 -1.94
CA ALA A 49 15.11 -3.75 -3.13
C ALA A 49 14.44 -4.27 -4.43
N HIS A 50 13.76 -5.42 -4.36
CA HIS A 50 12.98 -6.00 -5.45
C HIS A 50 11.47 -5.76 -5.32
N ALA A 51 11.04 -4.86 -4.44
CA ALA A 51 9.71 -4.29 -4.54
C ALA A 51 9.47 -3.71 -5.94
N ASN A 52 8.25 -3.87 -6.43
CA ASN A 52 7.88 -3.52 -7.79
C ASN A 52 6.70 -2.55 -7.78
N LEU A 53 5.51 -3.08 -7.45
CA LEU A 53 4.23 -2.40 -7.56
C LEU A 53 3.37 -2.68 -6.34
N LEU A 54 2.30 -1.91 -6.18
CA LEU A 54 1.26 -2.16 -5.19
C LEU A 54 0.10 -2.92 -5.86
N VAL A 55 -0.44 -3.90 -5.14
CA VAL A 55 -1.59 -4.70 -5.58
C VAL A 55 -2.76 -4.53 -4.62
N LEU A 56 -3.98 -4.73 -5.14
CA LEU A 56 -5.25 -4.61 -4.43
C LEU A 56 -6.13 -5.83 -4.70
N ARG A 57 -6.79 -6.33 -3.65
CA ARG A 57 -8.01 -7.14 -3.75
C ARG A 57 -9.15 -6.44 -3.05
N ARG A 58 -10.33 -6.49 -3.65
CA ARG A 58 -11.57 -5.91 -3.10
C ARG A 58 -12.45 -7.04 -2.59
N GLY A 59 -12.94 -6.93 -1.36
CA GLY A 59 -13.77 -7.92 -0.71
C GLY A 59 -15.16 -7.36 -0.40
N SER A 60 -16.23 -8.04 -0.79
CA SER A 60 -17.59 -7.70 -0.38
C SER A 60 -17.97 -8.53 0.84
N ILE A 61 -18.44 -7.89 1.91
CA ILE A 61 -18.80 -8.56 3.16
C ILE A 61 -20.25 -9.03 3.08
N TYR A 62 -20.48 -10.31 3.36
CA TYR A 62 -21.79 -10.93 3.44
C TYR A 62 -21.94 -11.63 4.80
N GLY A 63 -22.53 -10.94 5.77
CA GLY A 63 -22.68 -11.46 7.12
C GLY A 63 -21.32 -11.86 7.73
N SER A 64 -21.06 -13.16 7.82
CA SER A 64 -19.84 -13.72 8.44
C SER A 64 -18.73 -14.10 7.44
N TYR A 65 -18.89 -13.85 6.14
CA TYR A 65 -17.87 -14.17 5.14
C TYR A 65 -17.59 -12.99 4.19
N VAL A 66 -16.48 -13.08 3.47
CA VAL A 66 -16.03 -12.07 2.51
C VAL A 66 -15.79 -12.75 1.17
N GLU A 67 -16.39 -12.22 0.11
CA GLU A 67 -16.13 -12.65 -1.27
C GLU A 67 -15.11 -11.69 -1.89
N TRP A 68 -13.97 -12.24 -2.32
CA TRP A 68 -12.85 -11.47 -2.84
C TRP A 68 -12.84 -11.47 -4.38
N GLU A 69 -12.72 -10.28 -4.95
CA GLU A 69 -12.45 -10.07 -6.37
C GLU A 69 -11.01 -10.50 -6.72
N ASP A 70 -10.75 -10.66 -8.02
CA ASP A 70 -9.41 -10.88 -8.56
C ASP A 70 -8.44 -9.75 -8.16
N MET A 71 -7.17 -10.14 -8.01
CA MET A 71 -6.09 -9.21 -7.72
C MET A 71 -5.90 -8.25 -8.88
N ARG A 72 -5.69 -6.97 -8.56
CA ARG A 72 -5.38 -5.92 -9.53
C ARG A 72 -4.10 -5.22 -9.15
N VAL A 73 -3.31 -4.88 -10.16
CA VAL A 73 -2.14 -4.00 -10.03
C VAL A 73 -2.62 -2.55 -10.01
N LEU A 74 -2.08 -1.75 -9.09
CA LEU A 74 -2.33 -0.31 -9.03
C LEU A 74 -1.35 0.43 -9.93
N GLU A 75 -1.59 0.39 -11.24
CA GLU A 75 -0.69 0.95 -12.26
C GLU A 75 -0.44 2.46 -12.09
N THR A 76 -1.37 3.18 -11.48
CA THR A 76 -1.22 4.62 -11.23
C THR A 76 -0.46 4.94 -9.95
N ALA A 77 -0.24 3.95 -9.08
CA ALA A 77 0.53 4.06 -7.83
C ALA A 77 2.04 3.93 -8.09
N THR A 78 2.58 4.66 -9.07
CA THR A 78 4.01 4.59 -9.42
C THR A 78 4.52 5.92 -9.97
N LEU A 79 5.83 6.12 -9.87
CA LEU A 79 6.58 7.15 -10.59
C LEU A 79 7.53 6.46 -11.57
N GLN A 80 7.83 7.12 -12.69
CA GLN A 80 8.70 6.55 -13.72
C GLN A 80 10.06 6.12 -13.12
N HIS A 81 10.47 4.87 -13.40
CA HIS A 81 11.69 4.26 -12.87
C HIS A 81 11.78 4.10 -11.36
N HIS A 82 10.67 4.23 -10.63
CA HIS A 82 10.62 3.97 -9.19
C HIS A 82 9.91 2.67 -8.89
N ARG A 83 10.27 2.06 -7.76
CA ARG A 83 9.48 1.00 -7.12
C ARG A 83 8.55 1.60 -6.08
N SER A 84 7.36 1.03 -5.93
CA SER A 84 6.36 1.48 -4.95
C SER A 84 6.32 0.55 -3.73
N MET A 85 6.28 1.13 -2.54
CA MET A 85 6.38 0.42 -1.27
C MET A 85 5.49 1.07 -0.19
N ASN A 86 5.25 0.35 0.89
CA ASN A 86 4.57 0.78 2.10
C ASN A 86 3.17 1.36 1.84
N PRO A 87 2.20 0.54 1.35
CA PRO A 87 0.84 1.01 1.15
C PRO A 87 0.18 1.39 2.49
N CYS A 88 -0.33 2.60 2.57
CA CYS A 88 -1.02 3.16 3.74
C CYS A 88 -2.38 3.74 3.31
N PRO A 89 -3.43 2.90 3.25
CA PRO A 89 -4.75 3.31 2.83
C PRO A 89 -5.49 4.07 3.95
N LEU A 90 -6.26 5.07 3.56
CA LEU A 90 -7.11 5.89 4.42
C LEU A 90 -8.45 6.11 3.72
N TYR A 91 -9.54 6.05 4.47
CA TYR A 91 -10.87 6.41 3.98
C TYR A 91 -11.35 7.68 4.68
N ASP A 92 -11.65 8.70 3.91
CA ASP A 92 -12.38 9.88 4.38
C ASP A 92 -13.87 9.61 4.24
N GLU A 93 -14.54 9.31 5.36
CA GLU A 93 -15.98 9.06 5.40
C GLU A 93 -16.82 10.30 5.04
N PHE A 94 -16.30 11.50 5.28
CA PHE A 94 -17.03 12.74 5.03
C PHE A 94 -17.15 13.02 3.53
N THR A 95 -16.06 12.85 2.78
CA THR A 95 -16.06 13.06 1.33
C THR A 95 -16.34 11.78 0.53
N GLY A 96 -16.21 10.62 1.16
CA GLY A 96 -16.23 9.33 0.48
C GLY A 96 -14.96 9.05 -0.34
N THR A 97 -13.87 9.76 -0.09
CA THR A 97 -12.61 9.64 -0.84
C THR A 97 -11.69 8.63 -0.19
N LEU A 98 -11.12 7.74 -1.00
CA LEU A 98 -10.02 6.89 -0.61
C LEU A 98 -8.71 7.58 -0.93
N PHE A 99 -7.80 7.54 0.02
CA PHE A 99 -6.41 7.93 -0.18
C PHE A 99 -5.56 6.68 0.00
N LEU A 100 -4.61 6.45 -0.89
CA LEU A 100 -3.54 5.50 -0.68
C LEU A 100 -2.24 6.28 -0.68
N PHE A 101 -1.65 6.43 0.50
CA PHE A 101 -0.30 6.94 0.67
C PHE A 101 0.68 5.80 0.49
N PHE A 102 1.84 6.09 -0.09
CA PHE A 102 2.91 5.12 -0.30
C PHE A 102 4.22 5.84 -0.52
N ILE A 103 5.33 5.14 -0.36
CA ILE A 103 6.63 5.65 -0.77
C ILE A 103 7.00 5.11 -2.14
N THR A 104 7.79 5.88 -2.88
CA THR A 104 8.49 5.38 -4.06
C THR A 104 9.98 5.61 -3.92
N VAL A 105 10.79 4.69 -4.43
CA VAL A 105 12.26 4.81 -4.38
C VAL A 105 12.82 4.65 -5.78
N LEU A 106 13.71 5.56 -6.18
CA LEU A 106 14.32 5.52 -7.50
C LEU A 106 15.12 4.23 -7.71
N GLY A 107 14.78 3.50 -8.79
CA GLY A 107 15.41 2.24 -9.14
C GLY A 107 15.40 1.21 -8.00
N ARG A 108 16.56 0.62 -7.73
CA ARG A 108 16.79 -0.37 -6.68
C ARG A 108 17.66 0.15 -5.54
N THR A 109 17.77 1.46 -5.39
CA THR A 109 18.61 2.07 -4.34
C THR A 109 18.20 1.55 -2.96
N PRO A 110 19.08 0.82 -2.26
CA PRO A 110 18.76 0.26 -0.95
C PRO A 110 18.67 1.36 0.11
N GLU A 111 17.88 1.14 1.15
CA GLU A 111 17.79 2.05 2.30
C GLU A 111 19.16 2.29 2.95
N ALA A 112 19.94 1.23 3.16
CA ALA A 112 21.28 1.32 3.72
C ALA A 112 22.21 2.26 2.93
N TYR A 113 22.08 2.30 1.60
CA TYR A 113 22.85 3.23 0.76
C TYR A 113 22.45 4.68 1.04
N GLN A 114 21.15 4.96 1.14
CA GLN A 114 20.63 6.31 1.40
C GLN A 114 21.07 6.80 2.79
N ILE A 115 21.05 5.93 3.79
CA ILE A 115 21.51 6.23 5.16
C ILE A 115 23.01 6.55 5.16
N VAL A 116 23.83 5.68 4.56
CA VAL A 116 25.31 5.84 4.56
C VAL A 116 25.76 7.07 3.78
N THR A 117 25.10 7.37 2.67
CA THR A 117 25.49 8.48 1.79
C THR A 117 24.80 9.80 2.11
N GLY A 118 23.73 9.78 2.91
CA GLY A 118 22.84 10.92 3.13
C GLY A 118 22.00 11.31 1.91
N GLN A 119 22.07 10.56 0.81
CA GLN A 119 21.31 10.84 -0.42
C GLN A 119 19.95 10.15 -0.38
N ASN A 120 18.93 10.87 0.07
CA ASN A 120 17.56 10.37 0.04
C ASN A 120 16.92 10.56 -1.34
N VAL A 121 16.58 9.45 -1.99
CA VAL A 121 15.87 9.36 -3.28
C VAL A 121 14.46 8.80 -3.13
N THR A 122 13.97 8.71 -1.89
CA THR A 122 12.62 8.29 -1.52
C THR A 122 11.66 9.46 -1.67
N ARG A 123 10.50 9.21 -2.29
CA ARG A 123 9.41 10.17 -2.44
C ARG A 123 8.18 9.68 -1.69
N LEU A 124 7.46 10.60 -1.08
CA LEU A 124 6.13 10.35 -0.52
C LEU A 124 5.09 10.65 -1.60
N CYS A 125 4.25 9.67 -1.91
CA CYS A 125 3.25 9.76 -2.97
C CYS A 125 1.85 9.46 -2.44
N CYS A 126 0.83 9.94 -3.16
CA CYS A 126 -0.56 9.63 -2.92
C CYS A 126 -1.33 9.40 -4.23
N ILE A 127 -2.22 8.42 -4.22
CA ILE A 127 -3.30 8.29 -5.21
C ILE A 127 -4.64 8.31 -4.51
N THR A 128 -5.68 8.75 -5.21
CA THR A 128 -7.03 8.83 -4.66
C THR A 128 -8.04 8.08 -5.51
N SER A 129 -9.09 7.54 -4.87
CA SER A 129 -10.24 6.95 -5.55
C SER A 129 -11.53 7.53 -4.97
N THR A 130 -12.48 7.87 -5.85
CA THR A 130 -13.83 8.32 -5.48
C THR A 130 -14.91 7.31 -5.88
N ASP A 131 -14.49 6.10 -6.28
CA ASP A 131 -15.34 5.02 -6.79
C ASP A 131 -15.07 3.69 -6.07
N GLN A 132 -14.75 3.78 -4.77
CA GLN A 132 -14.58 2.61 -3.89
C GLN A 132 -13.45 1.67 -4.35
N GLY A 133 -12.37 2.26 -4.86
CA GLY A 133 -11.15 1.56 -5.26
C GLY A 133 -11.26 0.86 -6.61
N LEU A 134 -12.24 1.23 -7.45
CA LEU A 134 -12.38 0.70 -8.81
C LEU A 134 -11.36 1.33 -9.75
N SER A 135 -11.20 2.65 -9.69
CA SER A 135 -10.20 3.42 -10.41
C SER A 135 -9.47 4.37 -9.47
N TRP A 136 -8.27 4.76 -9.87
CA TRP A 136 -7.37 5.58 -9.06
C TRP A 136 -6.80 6.71 -9.89
N SER A 137 -6.60 7.87 -9.25
CA SER A 137 -5.92 9.01 -9.86
C SER A 137 -4.47 8.66 -10.19
N LYS A 138 -3.81 9.54 -10.97
CA LYS A 138 -2.35 9.52 -11.11
C LYS A 138 -1.69 9.83 -9.76
N ALA A 139 -0.49 9.28 -9.55
CA ALA A 139 0.33 9.57 -8.37
C ALA A 139 0.65 11.07 -8.28
N THR A 140 0.43 11.61 -7.09
CA THR A 140 0.84 12.97 -6.70
C THR A 140 2.04 12.86 -5.77
N ASP A 141 3.16 13.50 -6.12
CA ASP A 141 4.35 13.60 -5.27
C ASP A 141 4.13 14.69 -4.21
N LEU A 142 4.07 14.26 -2.95
CA LEU A 142 3.85 15.10 -1.77
C LEU A 142 5.14 15.44 -1.04
N THR A 143 6.30 14.95 -1.50
CA THR A 143 7.59 15.03 -0.81
C THR A 143 7.92 16.48 -0.42
N GLN A 144 7.84 17.42 -1.37
CA GLN A 144 8.18 18.82 -1.08
C GLN A 144 7.13 19.52 -0.21
N GLN A 145 5.86 19.15 -0.36
CA GLN A 145 4.76 19.79 0.38
C GLN A 145 4.79 19.41 1.87
N VAL A 146 5.15 18.16 2.18
CA VAL A 146 5.15 17.63 3.55
C VAL A 146 6.52 17.76 4.22
N ILE A 147 7.60 17.56 3.48
CA ILE A 147 8.96 17.47 4.04
C ILE A 147 9.74 18.78 3.87
N GLY A 148 9.43 19.58 2.84
CA GLY A 148 10.23 20.71 2.36
C GLY A 148 10.48 21.85 3.34
N GLY A 149 9.83 21.85 4.52
CA GLY A 149 10.09 22.82 5.59
C GLY A 149 10.53 22.23 6.94
N ALA A 150 10.53 20.90 7.12
CA ALA A 150 10.44 20.32 8.47
C ALA A 150 11.61 19.42 8.92
N ILE A 151 12.52 18.96 8.05
CA ILE A 151 13.47 17.89 8.45
C ILE A 151 14.91 18.21 8.04
N LYS A 152 15.80 18.30 9.05
CA LYS A 152 17.27 18.50 8.89
C LYS A 152 18.04 17.21 8.56
N GLU A 153 17.41 16.04 8.64
CA GLU A 153 18.01 14.75 8.30
C GLU A 153 17.02 13.89 7.50
N PRO A 154 17.09 13.90 6.16
CA PRO A 154 16.09 13.23 5.33
C PRO A 154 16.36 11.72 5.18
N ALA A 155 17.09 11.05 6.08
CA ALA A 155 17.61 9.71 5.78
C ALA A 155 16.52 8.64 5.55
N THR A 156 15.33 8.80 6.18
CA THR A 156 14.26 7.80 6.06
C THR A 156 12.87 8.44 6.19
N LEU A 157 11.91 7.93 5.40
CA LEU A 157 10.49 8.30 5.45
C LEU A 157 9.69 7.11 6.00
N TRP A 158 8.97 7.32 7.10
CA TRP A 158 8.07 6.33 7.68
C TRP A 158 6.65 6.87 7.64
N LEU A 159 5.71 6.05 7.17
CA LEU A 159 4.28 6.28 7.32
C LEU A 159 3.84 5.51 8.56
N GLU A 160 3.60 6.22 9.65
CA GLU A 160 3.03 5.65 10.88
C GLU A 160 1.54 5.99 10.91
N VAL A 161 0.70 4.97 10.94
CA VAL A 161 -0.74 5.15 11.18
C VAL A 161 -0.89 5.33 12.69
N ALA A 162 -1.06 6.57 13.14
CA ALA A 162 -1.46 6.83 14.51
C ALA A 162 -2.89 6.30 14.70
N SER A 163 -3.04 5.23 15.47
CA SER A 163 -4.35 4.88 16.06
C SER A 163 -4.50 5.68 17.35
N GLU A 164 -5.53 6.52 17.42
CA GLU A 164 -6.03 7.09 18.69
C GLU A 164 -6.72 6.02 19.54
#